data_AF-A0A438DCU7-F1
#
_entry.id   AF-A0A438DCU7-F1
#
_cell.length_a   1.000
_cell.length_b   1.000
_cell.length_c   1.000
_cell.angle_alpha   90.00
_cell.angle_beta   90.00
_cell.angle_gamma   90.00
#
_symmetry.space_group_name_H-M   'P 1'
#
loop_
_entity.id
_entity.type
_entity.pdbx_description
1 polymer ?
#
loop_
_entity_poly.entity_id
_entity_poly.type
_entity_poly.pdbx_seq_one_letter_code
_entity_poly.pdbx_strand_id
1 'polypeptide(L)'
;MHMETIERINQDALSWLEAIPFEKWALSHDGGRRYGIMTTNMSEVFNSVLKGARSFPITAFVQLTFYRVNSYFAIRREHGASRLASGEQYTPYVDTKINANVVKAGSHEVVCMITSKDCFM
;
A
#
# COMPACT_ATOMS: atom_id res chain seq x y z
N MET A 1 2.06 16.59 19.75
CA MET A 1 2.69 17.76 19.09
C MET A 1 2.08 18.14 17.72
N HIS A 2 1.30 17.29 17.02
CA HIS A 2 0.58 17.72 15.79
C HIS A 2 -0.94 17.91 15.97
N MET A 3 -1.61 17.16 16.86
CA MET A 3 -3.07 17.29 17.10
C MET A 3 -3.45 18.62 17.76
N GLU A 4 -2.67 19.10 18.74
CA GLU A 4 -2.89 20.41 19.39
C GLU A 4 -2.86 21.58 18.39
N THR A 5 -2.06 21.47 17.32
CA THR A 5 -2.01 22.48 16.25
C THR A 5 -3.25 22.43 15.37
N ILE A 6 -3.78 21.23 15.10
CA ILE A 6 -5.02 21.02 14.34
C ILE A 6 -6.21 21.54 15.13
N GLU A 7 -6.27 21.24 16.43
CA GLU A 7 -7.27 21.75 17.37
C GLU A 7 -7.37 23.27 17.30
N ARG A 8 -6.22 23.95 17.44
CA ARG A 8 -6.14 25.41 17.43
C ARG A 8 -6.62 26.04 16.11
N ILE A 9 -6.53 25.32 15.00
CA ILE A 9 -6.92 25.82 13.67
C ILE A 9 -8.38 25.48 13.37
N ASN A 10 -8.83 24.27 13.70
CA ASN A 10 -10.19 23.80 13.42
C ASN A 10 -10.58 22.62 14.34
N GLN A 11 -11.44 22.90 15.31
CA GLN A 11 -11.95 21.92 16.27
C GLN A 11 -12.82 20.83 15.62
N ASP A 12 -13.58 21.17 14.58
CA ASP A 12 -14.45 20.21 13.88
C ASP A 12 -13.62 19.18 13.11
N ALA A 13 -12.51 19.63 12.50
CA ALA A 13 -11.58 18.75 11.82
C ALA A 13 -10.88 17.80 12.80
N LEU A 14 -10.52 18.28 14.00
CA LEU A 14 -9.99 17.43 15.06
C LEU A 14 -11.01 16.37 15.48
N SER A 15 -12.24 16.79 15.76
CA SER A 15 -13.33 15.91 16.19
C SER A 15 -13.60 14.82 15.14
N TRP A 16 -13.53 15.17 13.85
CA TRP A 16 -13.65 14.21 12.76
C TRP A 16 -12.48 13.22 12.68
N LEU A 17 -11.23 13.70 12.89
CA LEU A 17 -10.04 12.83 12.89
C LEU A 17 -10.04 11.87 14.09
N GLU A 18 -10.45 12.33 15.26
CA GLU A 18 -10.56 11.50 16.48
C GLU A 18 -11.64 10.42 16.35
N ALA A 19 -12.67 10.65 15.53
CA ALA A 19 -13.66 9.63 15.20
C ALA A 19 -13.10 8.46 14.37
N ILE A 20 -11.90 8.61 13.78
CA ILE A 20 -11.23 7.58 12.99
C ILE A 20 -10.08 6.99 13.82
N PRO A 21 -10.00 5.64 13.96
CA PRO A 21 -8.88 5.00 14.65
C PRO A 21 -7.52 5.48 14.11
N PHE A 22 -6.61 5.88 15.01
CA PHE A 22 -5.27 6.43 14.67
C PHE A 22 -4.50 5.57 13.67
N GLU A 23 -4.58 4.25 13.80
CA GLU A 23 -3.91 3.28 12.92
C GLU A 23 -4.31 3.40 11.44
N LYS A 24 -5.47 4.01 11.16
CA LYS A 24 -6.00 4.17 9.80
C LYS A 24 -5.53 5.45 9.10
N TRP A 25 -5.01 6.43 9.84
CA TRP A 25 -4.67 7.74 9.27
C TRP A 25 -3.30 8.28 9.70
N ALA A 26 -2.74 7.81 10.81
CA ALA A 26 -1.41 8.20 11.28
C ALA A 26 -0.39 7.08 11.01
N LEU A 27 0.58 7.35 10.12
CA LEU A 27 1.65 6.40 9.78
C LEU A 27 2.46 5.95 11.00
N SER A 28 2.62 6.79 12.02
CA SER A 28 3.33 6.43 13.26
C SER A 28 2.59 5.36 14.10
N HIS A 29 1.30 5.13 13.82
CA HIS A 29 0.45 4.20 14.55
C HIS A 29 -0.04 3.03 13.69
N ASP A 30 0.47 2.85 12.46
CA ASP A 30 0.01 1.80 11.54
C ASP A 30 0.55 0.38 11.86
N GLY A 31 1.32 0.24 12.94
CA GLY A 31 1.93 -1.02 13.37
C GLY A 31 3.04 -1.51 12.44
N GLY A 32 3.64 -0.62 11.64
CA GLY A 32 4.68 -0.97 10.67
C GLY A 32 4.14 -1.65 9.41
N ARG A 33 2.81 -1.67 9.21
CA ARG A 33 2.17 -2.18 8.00
C ARG A 33 2.33 -1.17 6.87
N ARG A 34 3.55 -1.08 6.35
CA ARG A 34 3.87 -0.27 5.17
C ARG A 34 3.22 -0.90 3.94
N TYR A 35 1.96 -0.57 3.68
CA TYR A 35 1.36 -0.65 2.34
C TYR A 35 1.84 0.50 1.44
N GLY A 36 2.92 1.17 1.85
CA GLY A 36 3.51 2.29 1.12
C GLY A 36 4.00 1.87 -0.25
N ILE A 37 3.94 2.83 -1.16
CA ILE A 37 4.47 2.65 -2.50
C ILE A 37 5.99 2.71 -2.35
N MET A 38 6.63 1.54 -2.40
CA MET A 38 8.09 1.39 -2.27
C MET A 38 8.88 2.16 -3.35
N THR A 39 8.23 2.52 -4.45
CA THR A 39 8.87 3.22 -5.56
C THR A 39 8.63 4.73 -5.45
N THR A 40 9.70 5.51 -5.54
CA THR A 40 9.70 6.98 -5.51
C THR A 40 9.07 7.62 -6.75
N ASN A 41 8.51 6.82 -7.65
CA ASN A 41 8.13 7.25 -8.99
C ASN A 41 6.61 7.30 -9.22
N MET A 42 5.86 7.76 -8.22
CA MET A 42 4.42 7.89 -8.35
C MET A 42 4.01 8.98 -9.34
N SER A 43 4.82 10.03 -9.47
CA SER A 43 4.61 11.07 -10.46
C SER A 43 4.60 10.52 -11.88
N GLU A 44 5.51 9.62 -12.28
CA GLU A 44 5.49 9.06 -13.64
C GLU A 44 4.32 8.09 -13.88
N VAL A 45 3.94 7.30 -12.87
CA VAL A 45 2.77 6.43 -12.96
C VAL A 45 1.52 7.28 -13.18
N PHE A 46 1.31 8.32 -12.38
CA PHE A 46 0.20 9.24 -12.56
C PHE A 46 0.29 9.99 -13.90
N ASN A 47 1.48 10.43 -14.30
CA ASN A 47 1.67 11.10 -15.58
C ASN A 47 1.28 10.20 -16.77
N SER A 48 1.54 8.90 -16.66
CA SER A 48 1.16 7.88 -17.66
C SER A 48 -0.35 7.65 -17.66
N VAL A 49 -0.97 7.47 -16.50
CA VAL A 49 -2.43 7.31 -16.35
C VAL A 49 -3.19 8.52 -16.90
N LEU A 50 -2.63 9.71 -16.72
CA LEU A 50 -3.26 10.98 -17.08
C LEU A 50 -2.86 11.47 -18.48
N LYS A 51 -2.04 10.72 -19.22
CA LYS A 51 -1.55 11.11 -20.55
C LYS A 51 -2.68 11.48 -21.51
N GLY A 52 -3.79 10.74 -21.48
CA GLY A 52 -4.98 11.01 -22.32
C GLY A 52 -5.88 12.14 -21.82
N ALA A 53 -5.69 12.61 -20.59
CA ALA A 53 -6.52 13.65 -19.98
C ALA A 53 -5.87 15.05 -20.01
N ARG A 54 -4.61 15.16 -20.45
CA ARG A 54 -3.85 16.43 -20.39
C ARG A 54 -4.44 17.56 -21.22
N SER A 55 -5.23 17.24 -22.24
CA SER A 55 -5.92 18.23 -23.09
C SER A 55 -7.25 18.71 -22.51
N PHE A 56 -7.68 18.18 -21.36
CA PHE A 56 -8.95 18.56 -20.76
C PHE A 56 -8.85 19.88 -19.99
N PRO A 57 -9.93 20.69 -19.95
CA PRO A 57 -10.03 21.79 -19.00
C PRO A 57 -9.79 21.32 -17.57
N ILE A 58 -9.22 22.18 -16.72
CA ILE A 58 -8.86 21.84 -15.33
C ILE A 58 -10.02 21.19 -14.58
N THR A 59 -11.24 21.73 -14.72
CA THR A 59 -12.44 21.18 -14.05
C THR A 59 -12.74 19.75 -14.50
N ALA A 60 -12.70 19.47 -15.81
CA ALA A 60 -12.95 18.14 -16.34
C ALA A 60 -11.82 17.16 -15.95
N PHE A 61 -10.58 17.65 -15.89
CA PHE A 61 -9.44 16.87 -15.41
C PHE A 61 -9.60 16.44 -13.95
N VAL A 62 -9.98 17.37 -13.07
CA VAL A 62 -10.21 17.10 -11.63
C VAL A 62 -11.38 16.14 -11.43
N GLN A 63 -12.47 16.31 -12.19
CA GLN A 63 -13.59 15.37 -12.14
C GLN A 63 -13.16 13.96 -12.57
N LEU A 64 -12.44 13.85 -13.69
CA LEU A 64 -11.96 12.57 -14.20
C LEU A 64 -11.06 11.85 -13.19
N THR A 65 -10.11 12.56 -12.57
CA THR A 65 -9.20 11.97 -11.58
C THR A 65 -9.98 11.49 -10.36
N PHE A 66 -10.88 12.31 -9.83
CA PHE A 66 -11.71 11.95 -8.68
C PHE A 66 -12.55 10.69 -8.94
N TYR A 67 -13.30 10.66 -10.04
CA TYR A 67 -14.16 9.50 -10.34
C TYR A 67 -13.37 8.23 -10.64
N ARG A 68 -12.22 8.33 -11.34
CA ARG A 68 -11.35 7.18 -11.60
C ARG A 68 -10.74 6.62 -10.31
N VAL A 69 -10.27 7.49 -9.43
CA VAL A 69 -9.66 7.08 -8.16
C VAL A 69 -10.72 6.43 -7.27
N ASN A 70 -11.90 7.05 -7.14
CA ASN A 70 -12.99 6.49 -6.32
C ASN A 70 -13.50 5.15 -6.83
N SER A 71 -13.71 5.01 -8.15
CA SER A 71 -14.16 3.73 -8.72
C SER A 71 -13.11 2.64 -8.52
N TYR A 72 -11.83 2.97 -8.70
CA TYR A 72 -10.72 2.06 -8.44
C TYR A 72 -10.69 1.59 -6.98
N PHE A 73 -10.81 2.52 -6.02
CA PHE A 73 -10.84 2.17 -4.61
C PHE A 73 -12.06 1.35 -4.22
N ALA A 74 -13.25 1.66 -4.76
CA ALA A 74 -14.47 0.90 -4.51
C ALA A 74 -14.30 -0.57 -4.95
N ILE A 75 -13.85 -0.79 -6.17
CA ILE A 75 -13.60 -2.14 -6.73
C ILE A 75 -12.53 -2.87 -5.91
N ARG A 76 -11.41 -2.21 -5.60
CA ARG A 76 -10.32 -2.82 -4.83
C ARG A 76 -10.74 -3.20 -3.41
N ARG A 77 -11.57 -2.38 -2.77
CA ARG A 77 -12.13 -2.67 -1.45
C ARG A 77 -13.00 -3.92 -1.48
N GLU A 78 -13.87 -4.04 -2.47
CA GLU A 78 -14.72 -5.22 -2.64
C GLU A 78 -13.89 -6.48 -2.90
N HIS A 79 -12.92 -6.41 -3.81
CA HIS A 79 -12.00 -7.52 -4.07
C HIS A 79 -11.22 -7.94 -2.81
N GLY A 80 -10.73 -6.96 -2.04
CA GLY A 80 -10.02 -7.22 -0.79
C GLY A 80 -10.93 -7.88 0.26
N ALA A 81 -12.16 -7.40 0.41
CA ALA A 81 -13.14 -7.99 1.33
C ALA A 81 -13.51 -9.42 0.93
N SER A 82 -13.75 -9.68 -0.36
CA SER A 82 -14.04 -11.00 -0.89
C SER A 82 -12.90 -11.99 -0.65
N ARG A 83 -11.65 -11.57 -0.88
CA ARG A 83 -10.46 -12.41 -0.60
C ARG A 83 -10.26 -12.70 0.89
N LEU A 84 -10.46 -11.70 1.74
CA LEU A 84 -10.43 -11.91 3.19
C LEU A 84 -11.50 -12.92 3.63
N ALA A 85 -12.69 -12.88 3.02
CA ALA A 85 -13.75 -13.84 3.28
C ALA A 85 -13.43 -15.26 2.76
N SER A 86 -12.66 -15.40 1.67
CA SER A 86 -12.19 -16.70 1.18
C SER A 86 -10.95 -17.24 1.89
N GLY A 87 -10.40 -16.50 2.87
CA GLY A 87 -9.17 -16.86 3.59
C GLY A 87 -7.88 -16.62 2.79
N GLU A 88 -7.96 -15.92 1.66
CA GLU A 88 -6.80 -15.57 0.84
C GLU A 88 -6.06 -14.36 1.41
N GLN A 89 -4.80 -14.56 1.81
CA GLN A 89 -4.04 -13.54 2.54
C GLN A 89 -3.49 -12.40 1.65
N TYR A 90 -3.12 -12.70 0.40
CA TYR A 90 -2.45 -11.73 -0.47
C TYR A 90 -3.32 -11.30 -1.64
N THR A 91 -2.75 -10.67 -2.67
CA THR A 91 -3.44 -10.42 -3.96
C THR A 91 -2.96 -11.43 -5.00
N PRO A 92 -3.69 -11.70 -6.10
CA PRO A 92 -3.28 -12.71 -7.09
C PRO A 92 -1.88 -12.41 -7.67
N TYR A 93 -1.54 -11.13 -7.80
CA TYR A 93 -0.21 -10.70 -8.24
C TYR A 93 0.90 -11.09 -7.26
N VAL A 94 0.63 -10.96 -5.96
CA VAL A 94 1.59 -11.34 -4.91
C VAL A 94 1.67 -12.86 -4.81
N ASP A 95 0.53 -13.55 -4.85
CA ASP A 95 0.48 -15.02 -4.83
C ASP A 95 1.30 -15.63 -5.96
N THR A 96 1.14 -15.12 -7.19
CA THR A 96 1.90 -15.60 -8.35
C THR A 96 3.41 -15.40 -8.17
N LYS A 97 3.85 -14.26 -7.63
CA LYS A 97 5.26 -14.01 -7.31
C LYS A 97 5.79 -14.91 -6.20
N ILE A 98 5.03 -15.09 -5.11
CA ILE A 98 5.42 -15.96 -4.01
C ILE A 98 5.56 -17.39 -4.51
N ASN A 99 4.57 -17.90 -5.24
CA ASN A 99 4.59 -19.25 -5.79
C ASN A 99 5.77 -19.46 -6.74
N ALA A 100 6.05 -18.51 -7.63
CA ALA A 100 7.23 -18.57 -8.50
C ALA A 100 8.55 -18.62 -7.70
N ASN A 101 8.65 -17.83 -6.63
CA ASN A 101 9.82 -17.84 -5.77
C ASN A 101 9.97 -19.15 -4.98
N VAL A 102 8.86 -19.73 -4.51
CA VAL A 102 8.85 -21.02 -3.80
C VAL A 102 9.33 -22.14 -4.73
N VAL A 103 8.81 -22.21 -5.95
CA VAL A 103 9.25 -23.18 -6.96
C VAL A 103 10.74 -23.01 -7.24
N LYS A 104 11.21 -21.77 -7.41
CA LYS A 104 12.62 -21.48 -7.62
C LYS A 104 13.47 -21.90 -6.42
N ALA A 105 13.06 -21.61 -5.19
CA ALA A 105 13.81 -21.99 -4.00
C ALA A 105 13.94 -23.52 -3.88
N GLY A 106 12.90 -24.28 -4.23
CA GLY A 106 12.92 -25.74 -4.25
C GLY A 106 13.92 -26.35 -5.25
N SER A 107 14.41 -25.59 -6.23
CA SER A 107 15.42 -26.05 -7.18
C SER A 107 16.87 -25.76 -6.73
N HIS A 108 17.07 -25.17 -5.55
CA HIS A 108 18.40 -24.83 -5.04
C HIS A 108 18.68 -25.64 -3.76
N GLU A 109 19.88 -26.20 -3.67
CA GLU A 109 20.36 -26.86 -2.45
C GLU A 109 21.16 -25.86 -1.62
N VAL A 110 20.83 -25.74 -0.33
CA VAL A 110 21.58 -24.88 0.59
C VAL A 110 22.77 -25.66 1.12
N VAL A 111 23.95 -25.42 0.55
CA VAL A 111 25.20 -26.01 1.04
C VAL A 111 25.77 -25.11 2.15
N CYS A 112 25.78 -25.63 3.38
CA CYS A 112 26.42 -24.96 4.50
C CYS A 112 27.94 -25.15 4.41
N MET A 113 28.66 -24.13 3.97
CA MET A 113 30.12 -24.16 3.75
C MET A 113 30.94 -24.11 5.06
N ILE A 114 30.29 -23.98 6.21
CA ILE A 114 30.96 -23.95 7.52
C ILE A 114 30.25 -24.92 8.46
N THR A 115 30.73 -26.15 8.53
CA THR A 115 30.50 -27.05 9.66
C THR A 115 31.76 -27.09 10.51
N SER A 116 32.13 -25.95 11.08
CA SER A 116 33.29 -25.91 11.98
C SER A 116 32.86 -26.34 13.39
N LYS A 117 33.11 -27.62 13.69
CA LYS A 117 33.49 -28.06 15.04
C LYS A 117 34.94 -27.65 15.39
N ASP A 118 35.60 -26.83 14.57
CA ASP A 118 37.02 -26.48 14.65
C ASP A 118 37.29 -24.99 14.94
N CYS A 119 36.30 -24.22 15.44
CA CYS A 119 36.48 -22.79 15.77
C CYS A 119 36.59 -22.51 17.28
N PHE A 120 36.74 -23.54 18.11
CA PHE A 120 37.07 -23.39 19.53
C PHE A 120 38.22 -24.35 19.89
N MET A 121 39.45 -23.95 19.56
CA MET A 121 40.64 -24.29 20.36
C MET A 121 41.27 -22.98 20.83
#